data_AF-A0AAV4IVX9-F1
#
_entry.id   AF-A0AAV4IVX9-F1
#
_cell.length_a   1.000
_cell.length_b   1.000
_cell.length_c   1.000
_cell.angle_alpha   90.00
_cell.angle_beta   90.00
_cell.angle_gamma   90.00
#
_symmetry.space_group_name_H-M   'P 1'
#
loop_
_entity.id
_entity.type
_entity.pdbx_description
1 polymer ?
#
loop_
_entity_poly.entity_id
_entity_poly.type
_entity_poly.pdbx_seq_one_letter_code
_entity_poly.pdbx_strand_id
1 'polypeptide(L)'
;MFEPHGPKRLSDIVTEWLSQMKSAINEQRPKVSTSRTLLLHENAGPHKARATTQSLREQGIQVLPHPTYSPDLAPCDFWLFPILKDRVVGRKFDRI
;
A
#
# COMPACT_ATOMS: atom_id res chain seq x y z
N MET A 1 -18.71 3.63 -21.86
CA MET A 1 -17.74 3.47 -22.95
C MET A 1 -16.38 3.29 -22.30
N PHE A 2 -15.94 2.05 -22.12
CA PHE A 2 -14.62 1.73 -21.55
C PHE A 2 -13.65 1.60 -22.73
N GLU A 3 -12.78 2.60 -22.89
CA GLU A 3 -11.65 2.55 -23.83
C GLU A 3 -10.55 1.60 -23.32
N PRO A 4 -9.85 0.88 -24.21
CA PRO A 4 -8.96 -0.21 -23.85
C PRO A 4 -7.64 0.35 -23.31
N HIS A 5 -7.45 0.30 -22.00
CA HIS A 5 -6.17 0.68 -21.41
C HIS A 5 -5.21 -0.51 -21.56
N GLY A 6 -4.12 -0.32 -22.31
CA GLY A 6 -2.97 -1.22 -22.28
C GLY A 6 -2.46 -1.43 -20.84
N PRO A 7 -1.53 -2.37 -20.59
CA PRO A 7 -1.16 -2.73 -19.23
C PRO A 7 -0.70 -1.50 -18.43
N LYS A 8 -1.49 -1.12 -17.42
CA LYS A 8 -1.17 -0.02 -16.50
C LYS A 8 0.21 -0.29 -15.90
N ARG A 9 1.08 0.73 -15.84
CA ARG A 9 2.37 0.56 -15.18
C ARG A 9 2.13 0.33 -13.69
N LEU A 10 2.94 -0.52 -13.08
CA LEU A 10 2.77 -0.88 -11.67
C LEU A 10 2.86 0.35 -10.74
N SER A 11 3.63 1.37 -11.13
CA SER A 11 3.69 2.67 -10.44
C SER A 11 2.34 3.39 -10.41
N ASP A 12 1.58 3.31 -11.51
CA ASP A 12 0.31 4.04 -11.67
C ASP A 12 -0.79 3.36 -10.86
N ILE A 13 -0.71 2.04 -10.73
CA ILE A 13 -1.56 1.26 -9.81
C ILE A 13 -1.27 1.66 -8.37
N VAL A 14 0.01 1.77 -7.99
CA VAL A 14 0.40 2.17 -6.62
C VAL A 14 -0.07 3.59 -6.30
N THR A 15 0.04 4.56 -7.22
CA THR A 15 -0.47 5.92 -6.97
C THR A 15 -1.99 5.95 -6.82
N GLU A 16 -2.73 5.15 -7.60
CA GLU A 16 -4.18 5.00 -7.49
C GLU A 16 -4.57 4.40 -6.11
N TRP A 17 -3.86 3.38 -5.64
CA TRP A 17 -4.08 2.82 -4.30
C TRP A 17 -3.75 3.80 -3.18
N LEU A 18 -2.69 4.61 -3.32
CA LEU A 18 -2.37 5.64 -2.31
C LEU A 18 -3.52 6.65 -2.18
N SER A 19 -4.11 7.07 -3.29
CA SER A 19 -5.28 7.97 -3.30
C SER A 19 -6.49 7.35 -2.59
N GLN A 20 -6.80 6.08 -2.91
CA GLN A 20 -7.90 5.35 -2.25
C GLN A 20 -7.65 5.17 -0.74
N MET A 21 -6.42 4.80 -0.37
CA MET A 21 -6.00 4.67 1.02
C MET A 21 -6.17 5.98 1.78
N LYS A 22 -5.81 7.11 1.17
CA LYS A 22 -6.01 8.44 1.75
C LYS A 22 -7.49 8.75 2.01
N SER A 23 -8.37 8.49 1.05
CA SER A 23 -9.82 8.67 1.24
C SER A 23 -10.34 7.81 2.39
N ALA A 24 -9.99 6.52 2.40
CA ALA A 24 -10.41 5.59 3.43
C ALA A 24 -9.92 5.98 4.83
N ILE A 25 -8.67 6.47 4.97
CA ILE A 25 -8.15 6.96 6.25
C ILE A 25 -8.93 8.19 6.71
N ASN A 26 -9.21 9.15 5.81
CA ASN A 26 -9.97 10.35 6.17
C ASN A 26 -11.40 10.03 6.61
N GLU A 27 -12.04 9.07 5.93
CA GLU A 27 -13.39 8.60 6.28
C GLU A 27 -13.42 7.87 7.63
N GLN A 28 -12.48 6.93 7.84
CA GLN A 28 -12.43 6.12 9.06
C GLN A 28 -11.85 6.88 10.27
N ARG A 29 -11.01 7.89 10.03
CA ARG A 29 -10.25 8.62 11.05
C ARG A 29 -10.29 10.14 10.76
N PRO A 30 -11.47 10.79 10.81
CA PRO A 30 -11.62 12.20 10.43
C PRO A 30 -10.83 13.17 11.33
N LYS A 31 -10.40 12.73 12.53
CA LYS A 31 -9.59 13.52 13.47
C LYS A 31 -8.08 13.40 13.22
N VAL A 32 -7.64 12.49 12.35
CA VAL A 32 -6.23 12.27 12.03
C VAL A 32 -5.93 12.89 10.67
N SER A 33 -5.13 13.94 10.64
CA SER A 33 -4.72 14.54 9.37
C SER A 33 -3.76 13.60 8.63
N THR A 34 -3.96 13.43 7.32
CA THR A 34 -3.07 12.65 6.47
C THR A 34 -1.63 13.19 6.42
N SER A 35 -1.43 14.46 6.77
CA SER A 35 -0.09 15.06 6.92
C SER A 35 0.69 14.52 8.12
N ARG A 36 0.01 13.84 9.06
CA ARG A 36 0.60 13.14 10.20
C ARG A 36 0.71 11.63 9.96
N THR A 37 0.38 11.16 8.76
CA THR A 37 0.45 9.74 8.43
C THR A 37 1.89 9.36 8.10
N LEU A 38 2.42 8.44 8.90
CA LEU A 38 3.68 7.75 8.65
C LEU A 38 3.37 6.43 7.93
N LEU A 39 3.89 6.27 6.72
CA LEU A 39 3.73 5.07 5.92
C LEU A 39 4.99 4.21 6.00
N LEU A 40 4.83 2.96 6.42
CA LEU A 40 5.87 1.94 6.35
C LEU A 40 5.52 0.99 5.19
N HIS A 41 6.42 0.87 4.22
CA HIS A 41 6.29 -0.08 3.12
C HIS A 41 7.66 -0.63 2.71
N GLU A 42 7.67 -1.76 2.01
CA GLU A 42 8.88 -2.37 1.48
C GLU A 42 9.56 -1.51 0.41
N ASN A 43 10.88 -1.66 0.27
CA ASN A 43 11.70 -0.88 -0.66
C ASN A 43 11.65 -1.40 -2.12
N ALA A 44 10.46 -1.81 -2.58
CA ALA A 44 10.28 -2.39 -3.92
C ALA A 44 10.33 -1.30 -5.02
N GLY A 45 10.69 -1.70 -6.23
CA GLY A 45 10.83 -0.80 -7.39
C GLY A 45 9.64 0.14 -7.63
N PRO A 46 8.39 -0.37 -7.65
CA PRO A 46 7.21 0.47 -7.83
C PRO A 46 7.01 1.51 -6.72
N HIS A 47 7.28 1.16 -5.46
CA HIS A 47 7.14 2.08 -4.33
C HIS A 47 8.17 3.23 -4.37
N LYS A 48 9.34 2.96 -4.97
CA LYS A 48 10.38 3.96 -5.23
C LYS A 48 10.22 4.74 -6.54
N ALA A 49 9.27 4.36 -7.39
CA ALA A 49 9.11 5.01 -8.68
C ALA A 49 8.86 6.51 -8.49
N ARG A 50 9.35 7.32 -9.45
CA ARG A 50 9.19 8.78 -9.38
C ARG A 50 7.72 9.20 -9.26
N ALA A 51 6.83 8.54 -9.99
CA ALA A 51 5.39 8.80 -9.90
C ALA A 51 4.84 8.55 -8.48
N THR A 52 5.25 7.45 -7.85
CA THR A 52 4.83 7.09 -6.49
C THR A 52 5.38 8.03 -5.44
N THR A 53 6.68 8.34 -5.50
CA THR A 53 7.31 9.28 -4.57
C THR A 53 6.77 10.71 -4.71
N GLN A 54 6.42 11.13 -5.92
CA GLN A 54 5.72 12.39 -6.15
C GLN A 54 4.32 12.39 -5.53
N SER A 55 3.52 11.34 -5.77
CA SER A 55 2.17 11.23 -5.23
C SER A 55 2.17 11.22 -3.69
N LEU A 56 3.11 10.53 -3.05
CA LEU A 56 3.27 10.54 -1.59
C LEU A 56 3.51 11.96 -1.05
N ARG A 57 4.34 12.74 -1.73
CA ARG A 57 4.61 14.15 -1.38
C ARG A 57 3.36 15.02 -1.54
N GLU A 58 2.68 14.93 -2.67
CA GLU A 58 1.44 15.67 -2.96
C GLU A 58 0.34 15.36 -1.95
N GLN A 59 0.30 14.11 -1.47
CA GLN A 59 -0.67 13.65 -0.49
C GLN A 59 -0.30 14.03 0.95
N GLY A 60 0.93 14.47 1.20
CA GLY A 60 1.46 14.82 2.53
C GLY A 60 1.84 13.59 3.37
N ILE A 61 2.00 12.43 2.75
CA ILE A 61 2.31 11.17 3.45
C ILE A 61 3.83 11.06 3.61
N GLN A 62 4.30 10.90 4.84
CA GLN A 62 5.72 10.72 5.12
C GLN A 62 6.05 9.23 5.12
N VAL A 63 7.08 8.84 4.36
CA VAL A 63 7.55 7.45 4.32
C VAL A 63 8.60 7.25 5.40
N LEU A 64 8.42 6.22 6.24
CA LEU A 64 9.43 5.82 7.21
C LEU A 64 10.59 5.09 6.52
N PRO A 65 11.84 5.33 6.95
CA PRO A 65 12.97 4.59 6.44
C PRO A 65 12.80 3.10 6.76
N HIS A 66 12.83 2.26 5.72
CA HIS A 66 12.76 0.80 5.85
C HIS A 66 14.02 0.18 5.23
N PRO A 67 14.76 -0.67 5.97
CA PRO A 67 15.89 -1.40 5.41
C PRO A 67 15.43 -2.36 4.31
N THR A 68 16.35 -2.67 3.39
CA THR A 68 16.01 -3.55 2.26
C THR A 68 15.98 -5.00 2.75
N TYR A 69 14.92 -5.75 2.40
CA TYR A 69 14.73 -7.16 2.76
C TYR A 69 14.62 -7.39 4.28
N SER A 70 13.81 -6.57 4.96
CA SER A 70 13.58 -6.67 6.41
C SER A 70 12.12 -6.99 6.73
N PRO A 71 11.64 -8.20 6.36
CA PRO A 71 10.27 -8.63 6.62
C PRO A 71 9.96 -8.74 8.12
N ASP A 72 10.99 -8.95 8.95
CA ASP A 72 10.89 -8.92 10.42
C ASP A 72 10.52 -7.53 10.97
N LEU A 73 10.80 -6.47 10.22
CA LEU A 73 10.47 -5.09 10.58
C LEU A 73 9.15 -4.61 9.98
N ALA A 74 8.59 -5.34 9.03
CA ALA A 74 7.30 -5.01 8.41
C ALA A 74 6.16 -5.67 9.20
N PRO A 75 5.23 -4.90 9.82
CA PRO A 75 4.14 -5.47 10.61
C PRO A 75 3.22 -6.40 9.80
N CYS A 76 3.09 -6.14 8.50
CA CYS A 76 2.32 -7.00 7.60
C CYS A 76 2.94 -8.39 7.49
N ASP A 77 4.25 -8.48 7.27
CA ASP A 77 4.98 -9.74 7.07
C ASP A 77 5.24 -10.48 8.38
N PHE A 78 5.64 -9.76 9.43
CA PHE A 78 5.95 -10.36 10.74
C PHE A 78 4.70 -10.82 11.50
N TRP A 79 3.59 -10.08 11.41
CA TRP A 79 2.42 -10.31 12.29
C TRP A 79 1.12 -10.60 11.53
N LEU A 80 0.72 -9.75 10.58
CA LEU A 80 -0.60 -9.87 9.95
C LEU A 80 -0.73 -11.10 9.05
N PHE A 81 0.23 -11.33 8.15
CA PHE A 81 0.16 -12.41 7.16
C PHE A 81 0.25 -13.81 7.79
N PRO A 82 1.07 -14.07 8.82
CA PRO A 82 1.03 -15.33 9.55
C PRO A 82 -0.36 -15.64 10.12
N ILE A 83 -0.99 -14.67 10.79
CA ILE A 83 -2.35 -14.82 11.33
C ILE A 83 -3.37 -15.08 10.22
N LEU A 84 -3.23 -14.36 9.10
CA LEU A 84 -4.11 -14.56 7.95
C LEU A 84 -3.93 -15.96 7.35
N LYS A 85 -2.68 -16.41 7.18
CA LYS A 85 -2.32 -17.73 6.65
C LYS A 85 -2.95 -18.84 7.49
N ASP A 86 -2.86 -18.75 8.82
CA ASP A 86 -3.46 -19.72 9.73
C ASP A 86 -4.99 -19.76 9.60
N ARG A 87 -5.64 -18.64 9.28
CA ARG A 87 -7.09 -18.58 9.09
C ARG A 87 -7.55 -19.13 7.74
N VAL A 88 -6.72 -19.02 6.71
CA VAL A 88 -7.06 -19.45 5.34
C VAL A 88 -6.52 -20.84 4.99
N VAL A 89 -5.61 -21.40 5.80
CA VAL A 89 -5.05 -22.74 5.55
C VAL A 89 -6.17 -23.78 5.46
N GLY A 90 -6.09 -24.66 4.45
CA GLY A 90 -7.09 -25.70 4.21
C GLY A 90 -8.43 -25.22 3.65
N ARG A 91 -8.65 -23.90 3.51
CA ARG A 91 -9.85 -23.38 2.82
C ARG A 91 -9.66 -23.43 1.31
N LYS A 92 -10.71 -23.84 0.61
CA LYS A 92 -10.79 -23.77 -0.85
C LYS A 92 -11.74 -22.63 -1.21
N PHE A 93 -11.36 -21.84 -2.20
CA PHE A 93 -12.18 -20.76 -2.73
C PHE A 93 -12.58 -21.15 -4.16
N ASP A 94 -13.88 -21.09 -4.46
CA ASP A 94 -14.41 -21.57 -5.74
C ASP A 94 -14.10 -20.63 -6.92
N ARG A 95 -13.59 -19.43 -6.63
CA ARG A 95 -13.11 -18.45 -7.61
C ARG A 95 -11.89 -17.69 -7.07
N ILE A 96 -10.96 -17.39 -7.98
CA ILE A 96 -9.81 -16.50 -7.79
C ILE A 96 -10.14 -15.15 -8.40
#